data_AF-A0AAD7KCB6-F1
#
_entry.id   AF-A0AAD7KCB6-F1
#
_cell.length_a   1.000
_cell.length_b   1.000
_cell.length_c   1.000
_cell.angle_alpha   90.00
_cell.angle_beta   90.00
_cell.angle_gamma   90.00
#
_symmetry.space_group_name_H-M   'P 1'
#
loop_
_entity.id
_entity.type
_entity.pdbx_description
1 polymer ?
#
loop_
_entity_poly.entity_id
_entity_poly.type
_entity_poly.pdbx_seq_one_letter_code
_entity_poly.pdbx_strand_id
1 'polypeptide(L)'
;MSSAAVTRAPLTRFLRNKLIEGTRLPWTTNFNHMRRVPRHFAANAKHEFDSLDPTKKLSTQIPRNRIKFWNIVPGDRVRVRGRHGNHLREVWKIRRLENIVEFVRGNEATGDPPAYSYASCQLYIGHYPFPPLPGSTEPRQLPVFAERLSTSSPVWNSRLNRWVWNRFATRTNPVVPDLKETKILIPWPEAPKQTIEEPGLYDTKEEELTRVTYVPPSFSHNLSAPLPRVPTEDEYIAGMSHPTKKSWFGDSAPVEIYLHRELSNPHSRAKKMKRWQSHQTYKKSLLRDYISAEMRELNGRSTKEARAEATFKWREKLSAEEEAERRRRWLTLAVADKAKKKQARKTRREAKRRDQLTQLRLWDAPNQIVPKDVQAL
;
A
#
# COMPACT_ATOMS: atom_id res chain seq x y z
N MET A 1 -24.89 -2.94 27.95
CA MET A 1 -24.94 -2.80 26.48
C MET A 1 -23.73 -3.51 25.90
N SER A 2 -23.98 -4.67 25.30
CA SER A 2 -22.98 -5.59 24.77
C SER A 2 -22.15 -4.93 23.67
N SER A 3 -20.82 -4.94 23.82
CA SER A 3 -19.92 -4.53 22.74
C SER A 3 -20.04 -5.56 21.62
N ALA A 4 -20.68 -5.18 20.53
CA ALA A 4 -20.65 -5.95 19.29
C ALA A 4 -19.19 -6.03 18.81
N ALA A 5 -18.53 -7.14 19.15
CA ALA A 5 -17.27 -7.52 18.54
C ALA A 5 -17.53 -7.66 17.04
N VAL A 6 -17.00 -6.72 16.25
CA VAL A 6 -16.93 -6.85 14.80
C VAL A 6 -16.14 -8.12 14.51
N THR A 7 -16.87 -9.20 14.24
CA THR A 7 -16.32 -10.45 13.76
C THR A 7 -15.66 -10.14 12.42
N ARG A 8 -14.33 -10.15 12.41
CA ARG A 8 -13.54 -10.08 11.17
C ARG A 8 -13.89 -11.32 10.36
N ALA A 9 -14.84 -11.18 9.44
CA ALA A 9 -15.20 -12.23 8.50
C ALA A 9 -13.95 -12.67 7.69
N PRO A 10 -13.87 -13.96 7.32
CA PRO A 10 -12.64 -14.64 6.94
C PRO A 10 -12.25 -14.35 5.48
N LEU A 11 -11.64 -13.20 5.23
CA LEU A 11 -10.93 -12.93 3.96
C LEU A 11 -9.78 -13.93 3.70
N THR A 12 -9.44 -14.76 4.68
CA THR A 12 -8.35 -15.71 4.67
C THR A 12 -8.70 -17.02 3.95
N ARG A 13 -9.84 -17.66 4.23
CA ARG A 13 -10.21 -18.95 3.62
C ARG A 13 -10.51 -18.82 2.13
N PHE A 14 -11.19 -17.75 1.72
CA PHE A 14 -11.52 -17.49 0.31
C PHE A 14 -10.28 -17.23 -0.55
N LEU A 15 -9.31 -16.46 -0.04
CA LEU A 15 -8.03 -16.25 -0.74
C LEU A 15 -7.22 -17.54 -0.83
N ARG A 16 -7.22 -18.38 0.21
CA ARG A 16 -6.58 -19.70 0.19
C ARG A 16 -7.25 -20.61 -0.85
N ASN A 17 -8.58 -20.67 -0.87
CA ASN A 17 -9.32 -21.47 -1.84
C ASN A 17 -9.05 -20.99 -3.26
N LYS A 18 -9.10 -19.68 -3.55
CA LYS A 18 -8.72 -19.12 -4.86
C LYS A 18 -7.28 -19.42 -5.28
N LEU A 19 -6.34 -19.51 -4.32
CA LEU A 19 -4.95 -19.85 -4.60
C LEU A 19 -4.74 -21.35 -4.86
N ILE A 20 -5.57 -22.21 -4.26
CA ILE A 20 -5.54 -23.68 -4.43
C ILE A 20 -6.34 -24.13 -5.65
N GLU A 21 -7.45 -23.44 -5.95
CA GLU A 21 -8.43 -23.79 -6.98
C GLU A 21 -7.81 -23.86 -8.39
N GLY A 22 -6.64 -23.24 -8.57
CA GLY A 22 -5.85 -23.29 -9.80
C GLY A 22 -6.30 -22.23 -10.80
N THR A 23 -5.41 -21.82 -11.69
CA THR A 23 -5.74 -20.81 -12.72
C THR A 23 -6.23 -21.49 -13.99
N ARG A 24 -7.40 -21.06 -14.48
CA ARG A 24 -7.99 -21.47 -15.77
C ARG A 24 -7.67 -20.52 -16.93
N LEU A 25 -7.08 -19.37 -16.65
CA LEU A 25 -6.69 -18.41 -17.68
C LEU A 25 -5.35 -18.80 -18.31
N PRO A 26 -5.19 -18.66 -19.65
CA PRO A 26 -3.97 -19.05 -20.33
C PRO A 26 -2.81 -18.03 -20.23
N TRP A 27 -3.00 -16.91 -19.53
CA TRP A 27 -1.96 -15.88 -19.37
C TRP A 27 -1.63 -15.60 -17.91
N THR A 28 -0.52 -14.87 -17.71
CA THR A 28 -0.07 -14.40 -16.40
C THR A 28 -0.33 -12.91 -16.25
N THR A 29 -1.18 -12.54 -15.30
CA THR A 29 -1.48 -11.13 -14.94
C THR A 29 -0.67 -10.67 -13.73
N ASN A 30 -0.54 -11.54 -12.71
CA ASN A 30 0.19 -11.25 -11.48
C ASN A 30 1.09 -12.43 -11.06
N PHE A 31 2.03 -12.14 -10.15
CA PHE A 31 2.93 -13.12 -9.55
C PHE A 31 2.63 -13.35 -8.06
N ASN A 32 1.36 -13.25 -7.66
CA ASN A 32 0.99 -13.45 -6.26
C ASN A 32 1.31 -14.87 -5.77
N HIS A 33 1.30 -15.86 -6.67
CA HIS A 33 1.72 -17.23 -6.36
C HIS A 33 3.21 -17.34 -6.01
N MET A 34 4.04 -16.34 -6.31
CA MET A 34 5.45 -16.29 -5.91
C MET A 34 5.64 -15.72 -4.49
N ARG A 35 4.60 -15.15 -3.88
CA ARG A 35 4.69 -14.65 -2.51
C ARG A 35 4.71 -15.80 -1.51
N ARG A 36 5.43 -15.62 -0.40
CA ARG A 36 5.36 -16.57 0.72
C ARG A 36 3.92 -16.66 1.21
N VAL A 37 3.40 -17.88 1.28
CA VAL A 37 2.10 -18.14 1.89
C VAL A 37 2.26 -17.91 3.40
N PRO A 38 1.47 -17.00 4.02
CA PRO A 38 1.58 -16.77 5.46
C PRO A 38 1.44 -18.04 6.29
N ARG A 39 2.25 -18.17 7.35
CA ARG A 39 2.34 -19.39 8.17
C ARG A 39 1.00 -19.84 8.76
N HIS A 40 0.11 -18.90 9.09
CA HIS A 40 -1.22 -19.21 9.62
C HIS A 40 -2.12 -19.93 8.59
N PHE A 41 -1.85 -19.81 7.29
CA PHE A 41 -2.53 -20.62 6.27
C PHE A 41 -2.02 -22.05 6.18
N ALA A 42 -0.74 -22.27 6.50
CA ALA A 42 -0.16 -23.60 6.55
C ALA A 42 -0.52 -24.34 7.85
N ALA A 43 -0.72 -23.61 8.96
CA ALA A 43 -1.02 -24.17 10.27
C ALA A 43 -2.41 -24.84 10.35
N ASN A 44 -3.42 -24.29 9.64
CA ASN A 44 -4.78 -24.84 9.67
C ASN A 44 -4.95 -26.12 8.83
N ALA A 45 -3.94 -26.53 8.06
CA ALA A 45 -3.94 -27.82 7.37
C ALA A 45 -3.60 -29.01 8.29
N LYS A 46 -3.21 -28.75 9.56
CA LYS A 46 -2.96 -29.82 10.54
C LYS A 46 -4.22 -30.32 11.25
N HIS A 47 -5.34 -29.57 11.18
CA HIS A 47 -6.57 -29.90 11.91
C HIS A 47 -7.76 -30.28 11.02
N GLU A 48 -7.74 -29.97 9.71
CA GLU A 48 -8.58 -30.66 8.72
C GLU A 48 -7.81 -31.91 8.27
N PHE A 49 -7.81 -32.90 9.16
CA PHE A 49 -7.45 -34.28 8.84
C PHE A 49 -8.60 -34.81 7.98
N ASP A 50 -8.51 -34.65 6.66
CA ASP A 50 -9.36 -35.41 5.73
C ASP A 50 -9.09 -36.89 6.04
N SER A 51 -10.04 -37.53 6.73
CA SER A 51 -10.00 -38.92 7.19
C SER A 51 -9.94 -39.96 6.06
N LEU A 52 -9.86 -39.51 4.81
CA LEU A 52 -9.92 -40.34 3.62
C LEU A 52 -8.57 -40.51 2.92
N ASP A 53 -7.55 -39.68 3.16
CA ASP A 53 -6.24 -39.88 2.50
C ASP A 53 -5.04 -39.21 3.20
N PRO A 54 -4.30 -39.90 4.08
CA PRO A 54 -3.14 -39.36 4.80
C PRO A 54 -1.92 -39.03 3.92
N THR A 55 -1.99 -39.31 2.61
CA THR A 55 -0.91 -39.07 1.64
C THR A 55 -0.99 -37.70 0.95
N LYS A 56 -2.15 -37.05 0.93
CA LYS A 56 -2.35 -35.70 0.35
C LYS A 56 -1.85 -34.61 1.30
N LYS A 57 -0.56 -34.61 1.64
CA LYS A 57 0.08 -33.37 2.12
C LYS A 57 0.02 -32.37 0.96
N LEU A 58 -0.74 -31.30 1.15
CA LEU A 58 -0.78 -30.15 0.23
C LEU A 58 0.61 -29.48 0.24
N SER A 59 1.56 -30.09 -0.47
CA SER A 59 2.98 -29.71 -0.46
C SER A 59 3.14 -28.49 -1.35
N THR A 60 2.81 -27.34 -0.77
CA THR A 60 3.07 -26.05 -1.40
C THR A 60 4.58 -25.93 -1.59
N GLN A 61 5.03 -25.76 -2.83
CA GLN A 61 6.44 -25.59 -3.13
C GLN A 61 7.00 -24.34 -2.43
N ILE A 62 8.27 -24.38 -2.05
CA ILE A 62 8.99 -23.19 -1.57
C ILE A 62 8.91 -22.11 -2.68
N PRO A 63 8.66 -20.83 -2.36
CA PRO A 63 8.49 -19.79 -3.38
C PRO A 63 9.58 -19.74 -4.45
N ARG A 64 10.84 -20.05 -4.09
CA ARG A 64 11.98 -20.11 -5.02
C ARG A 64 11.82 -21.21 -6.09
N ASN A 65 11.15 -22.30 -5.76
CA ASN A 65 10.94 -23.45 -6.65
C ASN A 65 9.65 -23.33 -7.48
N ARG A 66 8.83 -22.30 -7.23
CA ARG A 66 7.60 -22.08 -7.99
C ARG A 66 7.92 -21.52 -9.37
N ILE A 67 7.19 -21.98 -10.37
CA ILE A 67 7.39 -21.53 -11.74
C ILE A 67 6.82 -20.11 -11.87
N LYS A 68 7.69 -19.13 -12.18
CA LYS A 68 7.29 -17.74 -12.39
C LYS A 68 6.52 -17.55 -13.69
N PHE A 69 7.09 -18.05 -14.79
CA PHE A 69 6.53 -17.98 -16.14
C PHE A 69 6.18 -19.39 -16.61
N TRP A 70 4.89 -19.67 -16.73
CA TRP A 70 4.36 -20.99 -17.08
C TRP A 70 4.27 -21.12 -18.60
N ASN A 71 4.94 -22.10 -19.20
CA ASN A 71 4.87 -22.34 -20.64
C ASN A 71 3.72 -23.27 -21.04
N ILE A 72 3.23 -24.06 -20.09
CA ILE A 72 2.05 -24.91 -20.23
C ILE A 72 0.90 -24.19 -19.56
N VAL A 73 -0.16 -23.97 -20.31
CA VAL A 73 -1.31 -23.19 -19.87
C VAL A 73 -2.62 -23.93 -20.17
N PRO A 74 -3.73 -23.57 -19.50
CA PRO A 74 -5.06 -24.10 -19.83
C PRO A 74 -5.39 -23.96 -21.32
N GLY A 75 -5.94 -25.03 -21.92
CA GLY A 75 -6.21 -25.16 -23.36
C GLY A 75 -5.06 -25.79 -24.16
N ASP A 76 -3.85 -25.93 -23.58
CA ASP A 76 -2.77 -26.63 -24.26
C ASP A 76 -3.02 -28.13 -24.36
N ARG A 77 -2.53 -28.73 -25.44
CA ARG A 77 -2.44 -30.18 -25.57
C ARG A 77 -1.04 -30.66 -25.19
N VAL A 78 -0.97 -31.69 -24.37
CA VAL A 78 0.26 -32.15 -23.73
C VAL A 78 0.24 -33.68 -23.64
N ARG A 79 1.42 -34.30 -23.71
CA ARG A 79 1.60 -35.70 -23.26
C ARG A 79 2.36 -35.75 -21.93
N VAL A 80 2.08 -36.77 -21.13
CA VAL A 80 2.77 -37.02 -19.86
C VAL A 80 3.86 -38.05 -20.08
N ARG A 81 5.10 -37.72 -19.70
CA ARG A 81 6.25 -38.63 -19.77
C ARG A 81 6.16 -39.67 -18.65
N GLY A 82 6.47 -40.93 -18.97
CA GLY A 82 6.62 -42.01 -18.01
C GLY A 82 5.48 -43.04 -18.05
N ARG A 83 5.11 -43.58 -16.89
CA ARG A 83 4.21 -44.75 -16.74
C ARG A 83 2.77 -44.51 -17.21
N HIS A 84 2.35 -43.25 -17.38
CA HIS A 84 0.96 -42.88 -17.62
C HIS A 84 0.55 -42.83 -19.12
N GLY A 85 1.38 -43.40 -19.99
CA GLY A 85 1.12 -43.57 -21.42
C GLY A 85 1.27 -42.28 -22.24
N ASN A 86 1.56 -42.44 -23.53
CA ASN A 86 1.76 -41.34 -24.49
C ASN A 86 0.42 -40.78 -25.02
N HIS A 87 -0.56 -40.59 -24.15
CA HIS A 87 -1.87 -40.05 -24.53
C HIS A 87 -1.82 -38.53 -24.60
N LEU A 88 -2.44 -37.97 -25.63
CA LEU A 88 -2.64 -36.54 -25.76
C LEU A 88 -3.78 -36.12 -24.82
N ARG A 89 -3.50 -35.16 -23.94
CA ARG A 89 -4.48 -34.63 -22.98
C ARG A 89 -4.51 -33.11 -23.06
N GLU A 90 -5.71 -32.56 -22.92
CA GLU A 90 -5.89 -31.11 -22.84
C GLU A 90 -5.77 -30.64 -21.39
N VAL A 91 -5.06 -29.55 -21.19
CA VAL A 91 -4.87 -28.93 -19.88
C VAL A 91 -6.11 -28.15 -19.49
N TRP A 92 -6.71 -28.48 -18.36
CA TRP A 92 -7.89 -27.79 -17.85
C TRP A 92 -7.52 -26.62 -16.94
N LYS A 93 -6.63 -26.86 -15.97
CA LYS A 93 -6.20 -25.85 -15.02
C LYS A 93 -4.80 -26.13 -14.50
N ILE A 94 -4.13 -25.09 -14.02
CA ILE A 94 -2.79 -25.20 -13.45
C ILE A 94 -2.77 -24.76 -11.98
N ARG A 95 -2.15 -25.57 -11.12
CA ARG A 95 -1.92 -25.23 -9.70
C ARG A 95 -0.53 -24.64 -9.54
N ARG A 96 -0.47 -23.30 -9.52
CA ARG A 96 0.79 -22.55 -9.51
C ARG A 96 1.61 -22.71 -8.22
N LEU A 97 0.97 -23.05 -7.11
CA LEU A 97 1.66 -23.25 -5.82
C LEU A 97 2.36 -24.62 -5.71
N GLU A 98 1.83 -25.63 -6.40
CA GLU A 98 2.30 -27.02 -6.34
C GLU A 98 3.14 -27.40 -7.56
N ASN A 99 3.17 -26.55 -8.59
CA ASN A 99 3.71 -26.85 -9.92
C ASN A 99 3.03 -28.07 -10.57
N ILE A 100 1.69 -28.16 -10.42
CA ILE A 100 0.88 -29.25 -10.96
C ILE A 100 0.01 -28.75 -12.11
N VAL A 101 -0.14 -29.60 -13.13
CA VAL A 101 -1.02 -29.41 -14.29
C VAL A 101 -2.16 -30.41 -14.18
N GLU A 102 -3.39 -29.93 -14.22
CA GLU A 102 -4.59 -30.76 -14.25
C GLU A 102 -5.17 -30.79 -15.66
N PHE A 103 -5.69 -31.95 -16.04
CA PHE A 103 -6.20 -32.21 -17.37
C PHE A 103 -7.72 -32.29 -17.38
N VAL A 104 -8.31 -32.05 -18.55
CA VAL A 104 -9.75 -32.21 -18.76
C VAL A 104 -10.15 -33.64 -18.42
N ARG A 105 -11.28 -33.80 -17.71
CA ARG A 105 -11.83 -35.13 -17.41
C ARG A 105 -12.29 -35.77 -18.73
N GLY A 106 -11.86 -37.01 -18.97
CA GLY A 106 -12.48 -37.83 -20.02
C GLY A 106 -13.91 -38.23 -19.65
N ASN A 107 -14.52 -39.12 -20.43
CA ASN A 107 -15.88 -39.62 -20.19
C ASN A 107 -16.06 -40.38 -18.86
N GLU A 108 -14.99 -40.62 -18.10
CA GLU A 108 -15.02 -41.23 -16.76
C GLU A 108 -15.39 -40.17 -15.71
N ALA A 109 -16.69 -40.04 -15.43
CA ALA A 109 -17.26 -38.95 -14.63
C ALA A 109 -16.97 -39.03 -13.11
N THR A 110 -16.42 -40.12 -12.60
CA THR A 110 -16.50 -40.45 -11.15
C THR A 110 -15.20 -40.27 -10.34
N GLY A 111 -14.22 -39.49 -10.82
CA GLY A 111 -12.93 -39.31 -10.13
C GLY A 111 -12.40 -37.87 -10.08
N ASP A 112 -11.41 -37.64 -9.20
CA ASP A 112 -10.57 -36.45 -9.23
C ASP A 112 -9.92 -36.30 -10.62
N PRO A 113 -9.84 -35.08 -11.20
CA PRO A 113 -9.19 -34.88 -12.49
C PRO A 113 -7.73 -35.35 -12.42
N PRO A 114 -7.21 -36.03 -13.47
CA PRO A 114 -5.84 -36.47 -13.48
C PRO A 114 -4.91 -35.26 -13.39
N ALA A 115 -3.97 -35.33 -12.45
CA ALA A 115 -3.08 -34.24 -12.11
C ALA A 115 -1.63 -34.74 -12.15
N TYR A 116 -0.77 -34.04 -12.89
CA TYR A 116 0.63 -34.42 -13.04
C TYR A 116 1.56 -33.24 -12.78
N SER A 117 2.81 -33.54 -12.40
CA SER A 117 3.84 -32.51 -12.24
C SER A 117 4.09 -31.79 -13.57
N TYR A 118 4.30 -30.48 -13.52
CA TYR A 118 4.70 -29.70 -14.69
C TYR A 118 5.93 -30.29 -15.39
N ALA A 119 6.89 -30.83 -14.63
CA ALA A 119 8.13 -31.37 -15.16
C ALA A 119 7.95 -32.66 -16.00
N SER A 120 6.86 -33.41 -15.79
CA SER A 120 6.57 -34.61 -16.59
C SER A 120 5.80 -34.31 -17.88
N CYS A 121 5.39 -33.05 -18.11
CA CYS A 121 4.54 -32.67 -19.22
C CYS A 121 5.37 -32.21 -20.44
N GLN A 122 5.03 -32.69 -21.64
CA GLN A 122 5.61 -32.24 -22.92
C GLN A 122 4.52 -31.64 -23.82
N LEU A 123 4.74 -30.41 -24.26
CA LEU A 123 3.79 -29.68 -25.13
C LEU A 123 3.66 -30.36 -26.49
N TYR A 124 2.44 -30.47 -26.98
CA TYR A 124 2.16 -30.90 -28.35
C TYR A 124 2.39 -29.74 -29.32
N ILE A 125 3.09 -30.02 -30.42
CA ILE A 125 3.40 -29.03 -31.45
C ILE A 125 2.45 -29.19 -32.64
N GLY A 126 2.28 -30.42 -33.12
CA GLY A 126 1.51 -30.72 -34.32
C GLY A 126 1.79 -32.12 -34.86
N HIS A 127 1.14 -32.49 -35.96
CA HIS A 127 1.51 -33.65 -36.75
C HIS A 127 2.51 -33.22 -37.82
N TYR A 128 3.60 -33.97 -37.96
CA TYR A 128 4.59 -33.76 -39.00
C TYR A 128 4.78 -35.04 -39.81
N PRO A 129 5.13 -34.92 -41.11
CA PRO A 129 5.51 -36.07 -41.92
C PRO A 129 6.87 -36.61 -41.46
N PHE A 130 6.96 -37.93 -41.35
CA PHE A 130 8.18 -38.67 -41.08
C PHE A 130 8.44 -39.66 -42.21
N PRO A 131 9.72 -40.03 -42.43
CA PRO A 131 10.07 -41.03 -43.44
C PRO A 131 9.31 -42.34 -43.17
N PRO A 132 8.97 -43.08 -44.25
CA PRO A 132 8.29 -44.36 -44.11
C PRO A 132 9.11 -45.35 -43.28
N LEU A 133 8.41 -46.30 -42.65
CA LEU A 133 9.03 -47.46 -42.02
C LEU A 133 9.66 -48.36 -43.09
N PRO A 134 10.70 -49.14 -42.75
CA PRO A 134 11.27 -50.11 -43.70
C PRO A 134 10.18 -51.08 -44.16
N GLY A 135 9.80 -51.02 -45.44
CA GLY A 135 8.76 -51.85 -46.05
C GLY A 135 7.45 -51.12 -46.44
N SER A 136 7.34 -49.81 -46.19
CA SER A 136 6.23 -48.99 -46.71
C SER A 136 6.78 -47.83 -47.56
N THR A 137 5.99 -47.33 -48.52
CA THR A 137 6.36 -46.20 -49.38
C THR A 137 5.72 -44.88 -48.92
N GLU A 138 4.70 -44.94 -48.05
CA GLU A 138 3.94 -43.78 -47.64
C GLU A 138 4.54 -43.04 -46.42
N PRO A 139 4.67 -41.71 -46.46
CA PRO A 139 5.15 -40.92 -45.32
C PRO A 139 4.16 -40.99 -44.15
N ARG A 140 4.67 -41.21 -42.93
CA ARG A 140 3.83 -41.33 -41.73
C ARG A 140 3.64 -39.98 -41.07
N GLN A 141 2.40 -39.63 -40.74
CA GLN A 141 2.12 -38.50 -39.87
C GLN A 141 2.27 -38.91 -38.40
N LEU A 142 3.20 -38.28 -37.67
CA LEU A 142 3.43 -38.54 -36.25
C LEU A 142 3.15 -37.29 -35.40
N PRO A 143 2.53 -37.45 -34.21
CA PRO A 143 2.39 -36.37 -33.26
C PRO A 143 3.77 -36.02 -32.68
N VAL A 144 4.16 -34.75 -32.84
CA VAL A 144 5.44 -34.23 -32.37
C VAL A 144 5.25 -33.43 -31.10
N PHE A 145 6.12 -33.67 -30.13
CA PHE A 145 6.11 -33.01 -28.84
C PHE A 145 7.40 -32.24 -28.60
N ALA A 146 7.32 -31.16 -27.83
CA ALA A 146 8.47 -30.39 -27.40
C ALA A 146 9.22 -31.14 -26.28
N GLU A 147 10.44 -31.57 -26.58
CA GLU A 147 11.35 -32.13 -25.57
C GLU A 147 12.01 -31.01 -24.77
N ARG A 148 12.42 -29.92 -25.46
CA ARG A 148 12.98 -28.73 -24.84
C ARG A 148 12.29 -27.48 -25.38
N LEU A 149 11.89 -26.62 -24.44
CA LEU A 149 11.25 -25.34 -24.71
C LEU A 149 12.26 -24.21 -24.48
N SER A 150 12.24 -23.24 -25.38
CA SER A 150 12.83 -21.92 -25.16
C SER A 150 11.74 -20.85 -25.22
N THR A 151 12.05 -19.69 -24.69
CA THR A 151 11.10 -18.58 -24.55
C THR A 151 11.79 -17.27 -24.87
N SER A 152 11.05 -16.33 -25.45
CA SER A 152 11.51 -14.94 -25.53
C SER A 152 11.54 -14.30 -24.14
N SER A 153 12.17 -13.13 -24.01
CA SER A 153 12.05 -12.33 -22.80
C SER A 153 10.58 -11.92 -22.57
N PRO A 154 10.06 -12.04 -21.34
CA PRO A 154 8.69 -11.64 -21.02
C PRO A 154 8.58 -10.12 -20.91
N VAL A 155 7.60 -9.56 -21.64
CA VAL A 155 7.30 -8.13 -21.67
C VAL A 155 5.90 -7.89 -21.11
N TRP A 156 5.75 -6.86 -20.29
CA TRP A 156 4.44 -6.44 -19.79
C TRP A 156 3.68 -5.68 -20.86
N ASN A 157 2.49 -6.16 -21.25
CA ASN A 157 1.60 -5.44 -22.15
C ASN A 157 0.56 -4.66 -21.32
N SER A 158 0.66 -3.34 -21.30
CA SER A 158 -0.23 -2.44 -20.55
C SER A 158 -1.66 -2.44 -21.08
N ARG A 159 -1.87 -2.59 -22.39
CA ARG A 159 -3.20 -2.62 -23.00
C ARG A 159 -3.99 -3.87 -22.61
N LEU A 160 -3.31 -5.01 -22.54
CA LEU A 160 -3.91 -6.32 -22.22
C LEU A 160 -3.75 -6.70 -20.75
N ASN A 161 -3.09 -5.87 -19.94
CA ASN A 161 -2.79 -6.10 -18.52
C ASN A 161 -2.23 -7.50 -18.23
N ARG A 162 -1.31 -7.98 -19.08
CA ARG A 162 -0.73 -9.32 -18.98
C ARG A 162 0.72 -9.35 -19.46
N TRP A 163 1.48 -10.31 -18.94
CA TRP A 163 2.81 -10.62 -19.46
C TRP A 163 2.70 -11.45 -20.73
N VAL A 164 3.47 -11.08 -21.76
CA VAL A 164 3.51 -11.75 -23.05
C VAL A 164 4.94 -12.17 -23.35
N TRP A 165 5.10 -13.42 -23.80
CA TRP A 165 6.34 -13.96 -24.37
C TRP A 165 5.98 -15.04 -25.37
N ASN A 166 6.89 -15.32 -26.30
CA ASN A 166 6.75 -16.39 -27.27
C ASN A 166 7.45 -17.64 -26.77
N ARG A 167 6.89 -18.81 -27.07
CA ARG A 167 7.44 -20.12 -26.72
C ARG A 167 7.85 -20.84 -28.00
N PHE A 168 9.03 -21.46 -27.98
CA PHE A 168 9.58 -22.18 -29.12
C PHE A 168 10.05 -23.57 -28.70
N ALA A 169 9.81 -24.59 -29.51
CA ALA A 169 10.48 -25.88 -29.37
C ALA A 169 11.89 -25.77 -29.95
N THR A 170 12.91 -26.03 -29.13
CA THR A 170 14.30 -26.13 -29.59
C THR A 170 14.70 -27.56 -29.92
N ARG A 171 14.01 -28.54 -29.31
CA ARG A 171 14.22 -29.96 -29.57
C ARG A 171 12.87 -30.65 -29.50
N THR A 172 12.61 -31.51 -30.47
CA THR A 172 11.35 -32.24 -30.58
C THR A 172 11.55 -33.73 -30.36
N ASN A 173 10.48 -34.40 -29.94
CA ASN A 173 10.42 -35.84 -29.83
C ASN A 173 9.07 -36.34 -30.41
N PRO A 174 9.08 -37.09 -31.52
CA PRO A 174 10.24 -37.46 -32.35
C PRO A 174 10.95 -36.25 -33.01
N VAL A 175 12.21 -36.43 -33.42
CA VAL A 175 13.02 -35.36 -34.04
C VAL A 175 12.55 -35.11 -35.46
N VAL A 176 12.02 -33.93 -35.75
CA VAL A 176 11.51 -33.59 -37.09
C VAL A 176 12.69 -33.50 -38.08
N PRO A 177 12.68 -34.24 -39.20
CA PRO A 177 13.81 -34.28 -40.13
C PRO A 177 14.19 -32.93 -40.74
N ASP A 178 13.20 -32.12 -41.11
CA ASP A 178 13.38 -30.88 -41.87
C ASP A 178 13.70 -29.67 -40.98
N LEU A 179 13.52 -29.79 -39.66
CA LEU A 179 13.55 -28.68 -38.70
C LEU A 179 14.52 -28.93 -37.53
N LYS A 180 15.59 -29.72 -37.75
CA LYS A 180 16.50 -30.18 -36.68
C LYS A 180 17.18 -29.06 -35.89
N GLU A 181 17.32 -27.86 -36.48
CA GLU A 181 18.02 -26.73 -35.85
C GLU A 181 17.17 -25.45 -35.76
N THR A 182 15.97 -25.46 -36.35
CA THR A 182 15.10 -24.29 -36.35
C THR A 182 14.19 -24.27 -35.13
N LYS A 183 13.98 -23.08 -34.57
CA LYS A 183 13.06 -22.89 -33.44
C LYS A 183 11.63 -22.91 -33.95
N ILE A 184 10.88 -23.94 -33.62
CA ILE A 184 9.46 -24.04 -34.01
C ILE A 184 8.62 -23.23 -33.02
N LEU A 185 7.93 -22.19 -33.50
CA LEU A 185 7.01 -21.39 -32.68
C LEU A 185 5.81 -22.24 -32.25
N ILE A 186 5.48 -22.23 -30.97
CA ILE A 186 4.27 -22.87 -30.44
C ILE A 186 3.28 -21.74 -30.07
N PRO A 187 2.17 -21.56 -30.81
CA PRO A 187 1.21 -20.49 -30.51
C PRO A 187 0.53 -20.77 -29.16
N TRP A 188 0.19 -19.72 -28.41
CA TRP A 188 -0.64 -19.86 -27.20
C TRP A 188 -2.05 -20.33 -27.56
N PRO A 189 -2.73 -21.10 -26.69
CA PRO A 189 -4.09 -21.53 -26.96
C PRO A 189 -5.04 -20.32 -26.93
N GLU A 190 -6.11 -20.42 -27.70
CA GLU A 190 -7.17 -19.41 -27.69
C GLU A 190 -7.83 -19.37 -26.31
N ALA A 191 -8.11 -18.17 -25.83
CA ALA A 191 -8.81 -18.00 -24.58
C ALA A 191 -10.25 -18.51 -24.73
N PRO A 192 -10.84 -19.11 -23.68
CA PRO A 192 -12.29 -19.20 -23.65
C PRO A 192 -12.85 -17.78 -23.77
N LYS A 193 -13.77 -17.57 -24.71
CA LYS A 193 -14.49 -16.30 -24.82
C LYS A 193 -15.15 -16.05 -23.46
N GLN A 194 -14.83 -14.91 -22.85
CA GLN A 194 -15.51 -14.52 -21.61
C GLN A 194 -16.97 -14.28 -21.95
N THR A 195 -17.86 -15.03 -21.32
CA THR A 195 -19.28 -14.75 -21.37
C THR A 195 -19.50 -13.43 -20.64
N ILE A 196 -19.81 -12.38 -21.38
CA ILE A 196 -20.27 -11.11 -20.80
C ILE A 196 -21.72 -11.38 -20.42
N GLU A 197 -22.02 -11.32 -19.12
CA GLU A 197 -23.40 -11.44 -18.64
C GLU A 197 -24.21 -10.25 -19.14
N GLU A 198 -25.47 -10.49 -19.50
CA GLU A 198 -26.38 -9.41 -19.88
C GLU A 198 -26.62 -8.48 -18.67
N PRO A 199 -26.65 -7.16 -18.86
CA PRO A 199 -26.83 -6.22 -17.76
C PRO A 199 -28.16 -6.49 -17.05
N GLY A 200 -28.11 -6.60 -15.72
CA GLY A 200 -29.29 -6.78 -14.90
C GLY A 200 -30.12 -5.51 -14.78
N LEU A 201 -31.33 -5.63 -14.20
CA LEU A 201 -32.23 -4.48 -13.97
C LEU A 201 -31.61 -3.35 -13.11
N TYR A 202 -30.66 -3.70 -12.25
CA TYR A 202 -29.96 -2.76 -11.37
C TYR A 202 -28.62 -2.27 -11.93
N ASP A 203 -28.21 -2.74 -13.12
CA ASP A 203 -27.00 -2.26 -13.76
C ASP A 203 -27.25 -0.89 -14.40
N THR A 204 -26.23 -0.03 -14.29
CA THR A 204 -26.28 1.32 -14.87
C THR A 204 -26.16 1.25 -16.38
N LYS A 205 -26.96 2.05 -17.08
CA LYS A 205 -26.89 2.14 -18.54
C LYS A 205 -25.57 2.77 -18.97
N GLU A 206 -25.05 2.37 -20.13
CA GLU A 206 -23.79 2.89 -20.68
C GLU A 206 -23.83 4.42 -20.85
N GLU A 207 -24.98 4.96 -21.27
CA GLU A 207 -25.20 6.41 -21.42
C GLU A 207 -25.03 7.15 -20.08
N GLU A 208 -25.52 6.58 -18.98
CA GLU A 208 -25.39 7.20 -17.65
C GLU A 208 -23.96 7.10 -17.11
N LEU A 209 -23.27 5.99 -17.39
CA LEU A 209 -21.88 5.78 -17.02
C LEU A 209 -20.92 6.71 -17.76
N THR A 210 -21.17 6.95 -19.04
CA THR A 210 -20.33 7.82 -19.89
C THR A 210 -20.62 9.30 -19.67
N ARG A 211 -21.75 9.65 -19.03
CA ARG A 211 -22.11 11.03 -18.70
C ARG A 211 -21.13 11.64 -17.70
N VAL A 212 -20.33 12.59 -18.18
CA VAL A 212 -19.43 13.38 -17.33
C VAL A 212 -20.26 14.33 -16.46
N THR A 213 -20.46 13.96 -15.20
CA THR A 213 -21.21 14.77 -14.21
C THR A 213 -20.32 15.72 -13.41
N TYR A 214 -19.02 15.42 -13.32
CA TYR A 214 -18.07 16.20 -12.55
C TYR A 214 -17.52 17.38 -13.37
N VAL A 215 -17.85 18.60 -12.96
CA VAL A 215 -17.23 19.83 -13.46
C VAL A 215 -16.15 20.25 -12.47
N PRO A 216 -14.86 20.27 -12.87
CA PRO A 216 -13.80 20.67 -11.96
C PRO A 216 -13.96 22.14 -11.54
N PRO A 217 -13.58 22.49 -10.29
CA PRO A 217 -13.65 23.86 -9.81
C PRO A 217 -12.72 24.76 -10.64
N SER A 218 -13.19 25.97 -10.95
CA SER A 218 -12.37 26.98 -11.64
C SER A 218 -11.34 27.57 -10.66
N PHE A 219 -10.07 27.47 -11.01
CA PHE A 219 -8.99 28.11 -10.25
C PHE A 219 -8.51 29.35 -11.01
N SER A 220 -8.24 30.43 -10.27
CA SER A 220 -7.60 31.61 -10.85
C SER A 220 -6.18 31.28 -11.30
N HIS A 221 -5.81 31.68 -12.52
CA HIS A 221 -4.46 31.48 -13.06
C HIS A 221 -3.38 32.35 -12.38
N ASN A 222 -3.78 33.36 -11.60
CA ASN A 222 -2.87 34.26 -10.91
C ASN A 222 -2.29 33.60 -9.66
N LEU A 223 -0.96 33.50 -9.58
CA LEU A 223 -0.23 32.96 -8.41
C LEU A 223 -0.49 33.73 -7.10
N SER A 224 -0.86 35.01 -7.20
CA SER A 224 -1.17 35.89 -6.06
C SER A 224 -2.63 35.88 -5.64
N ALA A 225 -3.50 35.22 -6.41
CA ALA A 225 -4.91 35.13 -6.05
C ALA A 225 -5.08 34.30 -4.77
N PRO A 226 -6.02 34.66 -3.89
CA PRO A 226 -6.24 33.93 -2.66
C PRO A 226 -6.69 32.51 -2.98
N LEU A 227 -5.93 31.52 -2.49
CA LEU A 227 -6.34 30.13 -2.57
C LEU A 227 -7.66 29.95 -1.80
N PRO A 228 -8.58 29.11 -2.31
CA PRO A 228 -9.80 28.79 -1.59
C PRO A 228 -9.44 28.21 -0.22
N ARG A 229 -10.08 28.73 0.83
CA ARG A 229 -9.83 28.35 2.23
C ARG A 229 -11.01 27.58 2.79
N VAL A 230 -10.74 26.72 3.77
CA VAL A 230 -11.80 26.13 4.58
C VAL A 230 -12.48 27.26 5.35
N PRO A 231 -13.81 27.44 5.26
CA PRO A 231 -14.53 28.39 6.09
C PRO A 231 -14.37 28.02 7.57
N THR A 232 -14.38 29.04 8.41
CA THR A 232 -14.51 28.82 9.86
C THR A 232 -15.92 28.30 10.18
N GLU A 233 -16.07 27.66 11.34
CA GLU A 233 -17.36 27.10 11.77
C GLU A 233 -18.44 28.19 11.85
N ASP A 234 -18.10 29.37 12.36
CA ASP A 234 -19.01 30.52 12.43
C ASP A 234 -19.43 31.01 11.04
N GLU A 235 -18.49 31.05 10.08
CA GLU A 235 -18.77 31.41 8.68
C GLU A 235 -19.68 30.36 8.02
N TYR A 236 -19.47 29.08 8.33
CA TYR A 236 -20.31 27.98 7.82
C TYR A 236 -21.72 28.01 8.41
N ILE A 237 -21.86 28.24 9.72
CA ILE A 237 -23.15 28.33 10.42
C ILE A 237 -23.92 29.57 9.96
N ALA A 238 -23.25 30.72 9.88
CA ALA A 238 -23.82 31.93 9.29
C ALA A 238 -24.28 31.65 7.86
N GLY A 239 -23.46 30.91 7.10
CA GLY A 239 -23.73 30.37 5.77
C GLY A 239 -25.02 29.56 5.64
N MET A 240 -25.23 28.65 6.56
CA MET A 240 -26.43 27.82 6.55
C MET A 240 -27.69 28.63 6.89
N SER A 241 -27.52 29.68 7.70
CA SER A 241 -28.64 30.46 8.23
C SER A 241 -29.24 31.47 7.23
N HIS A 242 -28.50 32.01 6.25
CA HIS A 242 -29.01 33.05 5.32
C HIS A 242 -28.74 32.79 3.83
N PRO A 243 -29.22 31.67 3.25
CA PRO A 243 -28.79 31.14 1.94
C PRO A 243 -28.91 32.09 0.74
N THR A 244 -29.67 33.18 0.86
CA THR A 244 -29.95 34.14 -0.22
C THR A 244 -28.97 35.32 -0.31
N LYS A 245 -28.09 35.53 0.70
CA LYS A 245 -27.28 36.76 0.77
C LYS A 245 -25.95 36.71 0.00
N LYS A 246 -25.46 35.52 -0.40
CA LYS A 246 -24.30 35.35 -1.30
C LYS A 246 -24.15 33.89 -1.71
N SER A 247 -23.64 33.62 -2.92
CA SER A 247 -23.03 32.32 -3.26
C SER A 247 -21.81 32.13 -2.34
N TRP A 248 -22.04 31.54 -1.16
CA TRP A 248 -21.13 31.63 0.00
C TRP A 248 -19.77 30.95 -0.21
N PHE A 249 -19.71 30.04 -1.17
CA PHE A 249 -18.51 29.27 -1.52
C PHE A 249 -18.14 29.39 -3.00
N GLY A 250 -18.79 30.31 -3.73
CA GLY A 250 -18.78 30.33 -5.19
C GLY A 250 -19.59 29.18 -5.80
N ASP A 251 -19.89 29.29 -7.09
CA ASP A 251 -20.73 28.31 -7.78
C ASP A 251 -19.98 26.97 -8.03
N SER A 252 -18.65 26.97 -7.87
CA SER A 252 -17.79 25.81 -8.08
C SER A 252 -16.71 25.68 -6.99
N ALA A 253 -17.09 25.49 -5.72
CA ALA A 253 -16.13 25.33 -4.64
C ALA A 253 -15.39 23.97 -4.74
N PRO A 254 -14.06 23.92 -4.56
CA PRO A 254 -13.32 22.66 -4.52
C PRO A 254 -13.70 21.84 -3.27
N VAL A 255 -14.35 20.71 -3.48
CA VAL A 255 -14.85 19.81 -2.42
C VAL A 255 -13.70 19.26 -1.55
N GLU A 256 -12.52 19.09 -2.14
CA GLU A 256 -11.33 18.52 -1.50
C GLU A 256 -10.87 19.32 -0.28
N ILE A 257 -11.15 20.62 -0.27
CA ILE A 257 -10.78 21.52 0.83
C ILE A 257 -11.60 21.21 2.07
N TYR A 258 -12.88 20.91 1.90
CA TYR A 258 -13.78 20.50 2.99
C TYR A 258 -13.46 19.08 3.46
N LEU A 259 -13.16 18.17 2.53
CA LEU A 259 -12.89 16.77 2.83
C LEU A 259 -11.43 16.47 3.19
N HIS A 260 -10.53 17.45 3.27
CA HIS A 260 -9.09 17.20 3.44
C HIS A 260 -8.76 16.37 4.70
N ARG A 261 -9.57 16.47 5.76
CA ARG A 261 -9.41 15.68 7.00
C ARG A 261 -9.80 14.22 6.80
N GLU A 262 -10.82 13.97 5.98
CA GLU A 262 -11.34 12.65 5.65
C GLU A 262 -10.45 11.95 4.62
N LEU A 263 -10.14 12.64 3.53
CA LEU A 263 -9.22 12.17 2.49
C LEU A 263 -7.81 11.95 3.02
N SER A 264 -7.40 12.73 4.04
CA SER A 264 -6.04 12.65 4.57
C SER A 264 -5.97 12.77 6.10
N ASN A 265 -6.11 11.64 6.79
CA ASN A 265 -5.98 11.58 8.25
C ASN A 265 -4.70 12.32 8.73
N PRO A 266 -4.84 13.43 9.50
CA PRO A 266 -3.70 14.24 9.97
C PRO A 266 -2.78 13.49 10.95
N HIS A 267 -3.30 12.41 11.54
CA HIS A 267 -2.61 11.54 12.50
C HIS A 267 -2.21 10.18 11.90
N SER A 268 -2.29 10.02 10.58
CA SER A 268 -1.79 8.82 9.89
C SER A 268 -0.33 8.54 10.25
N ARG A 269 0.04 7.24 10.26
CA ARG A 269 1.40 6.78 10.56
C ARG A 269 2.44 7.43 9.63
N ALA A 270 2.12 7.56 8.35
CA ALA A 270 2.99 8.20 7.35
C ALA A 270 3.25 9.69 7.69
N LYS A 271 2.22 10.48 8.01
CA LYS A 271 2.40 11.89 8.40
C LYS A 271 3.16 12.02 9.74
N LYS A 272 2.92 11.12 10.71
CA LYS A 272 3.70 11.04 11.95
C LYS A 272 5.19 10.77 11.65
N MET A 273 5.47 9.81 10.77
CA MET A 273 6.84 9.48 10.34
C MET A 273 7.50 10.65 9.60
N LYS A 274 6.77 11.34 8.71
CA LYS A 274 7.27 12.55 8.03
C LYS A 274 7.62 13.66 9.01
N ARG A 275 6.74 13.95 9.99
CA ARG A 275 7.02 14.93 11.06
C ARG A 275 8.24 14.56 11.90
N TRP A 276 8.37 13.27 12.22
CA TRP A 276 9.54 12.78 12.95
C TRP A 276 10.82 12.94 12.11
N GLN A 277 10.80 12.55 10.84
CA GLN A 277 11.93 12.72 9.92
C GLN A 277 12.31 14.19 9.75
N SER A 278 11.34 15.09 9.54
CA SER A 278 11.60 16.53 9.42
C SER A 278 12.21 17.13 10.69
N HIS A 279 11.77 16.65 11.86
CA HIS A 279 12.36 17.05 13.13
C HIS A 279 13.79 16.50 13.32
N GLN A 280 14.06 15.26 12.87
CA GLN A 280 15.42 14.71 12.86
C GLN A 280 16.34 15.47 11.90
N THR A 281 15.85 15.87 10.72
CA THR A 281 16.63 16.69 9.78
C THR A 281 16.90 18.06 10.34
N TYR A 282 15.92 18.70 10.98
CA TYR A 282 16.09 19.97 11.69
C TYR A 282 17.16 19.89 12.79
N LYS A 283 17.11 18.87 13.65
CA LYS A 283 18.14 18.67 14.70
C LYS A 283 19.54 18.53 14.10
N LYS A 284 19.67 17.85 12.96
CA LYS A 284 20.94 17.67 12.25
C LYS A 284 21.42 18.95 11.57
N SER A 285 20.53 19.74 10.96
CA SER A 285 20.91 21.02 10.36
C SER A 285 21.34 22.01 11.45
N LEU A 286 20.59 22.11 12.55
CA LEU A 286 20.92 22.95 13.70
C LEU A 286 22.32 22.64 14.24
N LEU A 287 22.67 21.36 14.39
CA LEU A 287 24.00 20.96 14.84
C LEU A 287 25.10 21.37 13.86
N ARG A 288 24.86 21.23 12.55
CA ARG A 288 25.81 21.67 11.53
C ARG A 288 26.00 23.19 11.57
N ASP A 289 24.91 23.94 11.79
CA ASP A 289 24.95 25.39 11.88
C ASP A 289 25.78 25.82 13.10
N TYR A 290 25.57 25.22 14.28
CA TYR A 290 26.39 25.47 15.47
C TYR A 290 27.86 25.10 15.28
N ILE A 291 28.16 23.93 14.69
CA ILE A 291 29.54 23.54 14.38
C ILE A 291 30.15 24.55 13.42
N SER A 292 29.42 24.98 12.39
CA SER A 292 29.93 25.94 11.41
C SER A 292 30.18 27.32 12.02
N ALA A 293 29.38 27.75 13.00
CA ALA A 293 29.57 29.00 13.72
C ALA A 293 30.82 28.94 14.60
N GLU A 294 30.96 27.92 15.45
CA GLU A 294 32.15 27.79 16.32
C GLU A 294 33.44 27.54 15.53
N MET A 295 33.37 26.82 14.40
CA MET A 295 34.51 26.62 13.51
C MET A 295 34.91 27.89 12.74
N ARG A 296 34.10 28.96 12.74
CA ARG A 296 34.53 30.28 12.25
C ARG A 296 35.25 31.08 13.34
N GLU A 297 34.96 30.81 14.60
CA GLU A 297 35.45 31.59 15.76
C GLU A 297 36.43 30.77 16.61
N LEU A 298 37.54 30.27 16.06
CA LEU A 298 38.42 29.38 16.83
C LEU A 298 39.07 30.08 18.04
N ASN A 299 39.40 31.38 17.98
CA ASN A 299 39.95 32.15 19.12
C ASN A 299 41.05 31.39 19.91
N GLY A 300 41.97 30.72 19.21
CA GLY A 300 43.06 29.93 19.83
C GLY A 300 42.67 28.54 20.34
N ARG A 301 41.38 28.17 20.28
CA ARG A 301 40.85 26.84 20.66
C ARG A 301 41.16 25.78 19.61
N SER A 302 41.23 24.53 20.03
CA SER A 302 41.35 23.39 19.13
C SER A 302 40.06 23.14 18.36
N THR A 303 40.14 22.61 17.13
CA THR A 303 38.95 22.18 16.35
C THR A 303 38.08 21.17 17.09
N LYS A 304 38.67 20.36 17.99
CA LYS A 304 37.95 19.42 18.84
C LYS A 304 37.14 20.15 19.92
N GLU A 305 37.70 21.20 20.51
CA GLU A 305 37.06 22.01 21.54
C GLU A 305 35.90 22.81 20.95
N ALA A 306 36.10 23.45 19.80
CA ALA A 306 35.04 24.17 19.08
C ALA A 306 33.84 23.26 18.72
N ARG A 307 34.11 22.01 18.31
CA ARG A 307 33.05 21.01 18.06
C ARG A 307 32.34 20.57 19.35
N ALA A 308 33.07 20.41 20.45
CA ALA A 308 32.50 20.05 21.74
C ALA A 308 31.56 21.15 22.25
N GLU A 309 32.00 22.41 22.19
CA GLU A 309 31.18 23.56 22.56
C GLU A 309 29.95 23.73 21.66
N ALA A 310 30.11 23.56 20.35
CA ALA A 310 28.97 23.56 19.42
C ALA A 310 27.93 22.50 19.79
N THR A 311 28.37 21.28 20.14
CA THR A 311 27.45 20.22 20.58
C THR A 311 26.79 20.53 21.92
N PHE A 312 27.48 21.24 22.82
CA PHE A 312 26.93 21.67 24.10
C PHE A 312 25.83 22.72 23.89
N LYS A 313 26.11 23.80 23.15
CA LYS A 313 25.14 24.86 22.81
C LYS A 313 23.92 24.29 22.07
N TRP A 314 24.14 23.35 21.16
CA TRP A 314 23.07 22.64 20.47
C TRP A 314 22.16 21.86 21.43
N ARG A 315 22.72 21.12 22.41
CA ARG A 315 21.93 20.39 23.43
C ARG A 315 21.13 21.33 24.31
N GLU A 316 21.73 22.43 24.75
CA GLU A 316 21.06 23.46 25.56
C GLU A 316 19.87 24.07 24.79
N LYS A 317 20.08 24.40 23.51
CA LYS A 317 19.03 24.91 22.63
C LYS A 317 17.87 23.93 22.48
N LEU A 318 18.17 22.64 22.26
CA LEU A 318 17.13 21.62 22.16
C LEU A 318 16.36 21.44 23.48
N SER A 319 17.03 21.50 24.62
CA SER A 319 16.37 21.46 25.93
C SER A 319 15.44 22.66 26.12
N ALA A 320 15.90 23.86 25.77
CA ALA A 320 15.10 25.08 25.86
C ALA A 320 13.87 25.04 24.93
N GLU A 321 14.02 24.51 23.71
CA GLU A 321 12.89 24.31 22.78
C GLU A 321 11.88 23.29 23.31
N GLU A 322 12.34 22.18 23.88
CA GLU A 322 11.47 21.16 24.49
C GLU A 322 10.69 21.72 25.69
N GLU A 323 11.32 22.54 26.54
CA GLU A 323 10.64 23.27 27.60
C GLU A 323 9.63 24.28 27.07
N ALA A 324 10.00 25.04 26.04
CA ALA A 324 9.12 26.03 25.43
C ALA A 324 7.89 25.36 24.79
N GLU A 325 8.06 24.23 24.11
CA GLU A 325 6.95 23.43 23.60
C GLU A 325 6.07 22.89 24.73
N ARG A 326 6.66 22.39 25.81
CA ARG A 326 5.92 21.92 26.99
C ARG A 326 5.08 23.05 27.60
N ARG A 327 5.67 24.24 27.75
CA ARG A 327 4.97 25.46 28.22
C ARG A 327 3.87 25.87 27.25
N ARG A 328 4.12 25.84 25.93
CA ARG A 328 3.11 26.15 24.89
C ARG A 328 1.92 25.19 24.93
N ARG A 329 2.16 23.89 25.10
CA ARG A 329 1.10 22.88 25.22
C ARG A 329 0.29 23.05 26.50
N TRP A 330 0.93 23.51 27.57
CA TRP A 330 0.26 23.80 28.85
C TRP A 330 -0.59 25.08 28.80
N LEU A 331 -0.12 26.12 28.09
CA LEU A 331 -0.83 27.38 27.87
C LEU A 331 -1.98 27.23 26.85
N THR A 332 -3.03 26.50 27.22
CA THR A 332 -4.32 26.57 26.50
C THR A 332 -4.96 27.95 26.72
N LEU A 333 -5.81 28.40 25.78
CA LEU A 333 -6.51 29.70 25.88
C LEU A 333 -7.21 29.88 27.23
N ALA A 334 -7.87 28.83 27.72
CA ALA A 334 -8.54 28.84 29.02
C ALA A 334 -7.57 28.99 30.22
N VAL A 335 -6.38 28.39 30.14
CA VAL A 335 -5.33 28.52 31.18
C VAL A 335 -4.71 29.92 31.12
N ALA A 336 -4.48 30.45 29.92
CA ALA A 336 -3.96 31.80 29.72
C ALA A 336 -4.94 32.86 30.27
N ASP A 337 -6.25 32.71 30.02
CA ASP A 337 -7.26 33.63 30.53
C ASP A 337 -7.41 33.55 32.06
N LYS A 338 -7.32 32.35 32.63
CA LYS A 338 -7.26 32.18 34.10
C LYS A 338 -6.01 32.84 34.69
N ALA A 339 -4.86 32.72 34.04
CA ALA A 339 -3.62 33.37 34.46
C ALA A 339 -3.74 34.90 34.41
N LYS A 340 -4.28 35.46 33.32
CA LYS A 340 -4.57 36.91 33.19
C LYS A 340 -5.50 37.40 34.28
N LYS A 341 -6.61 36.67 34.56
CA LYS A 341 -7.54 36.99 35.65
C LYS A 341 -6.86 36.95 37.03
N LYS A 342 -5.96 35.98 37.26
CA LYS A 342 -5.20 35.88 38.52
C LYS A 342 -4.20 37.02 38.68
N GLN A 343 -3.49 37.41 37.61
CA GLN A 343 -2.61 38.57 37.60
C GLN A 343 -3.39 39.86 37.91
N ALA A 344 -4.51 40.10 37.22
CA ALA A 344 -5.38 41.26 37.48
C ALA A 344 -5.90 41.31 38.94
N ARG A 345 -6.21 40.16 39.54
CA ARG A 345 -6.59 40.09 40.97
C ARG A 345 -5.42 40.41 41.89
N LYS A 346 -4.21 39.95 41.57
CA LYS A 346 -3.00 40.20 42.35
C LYS A 346 -2.62 41.68 42.30
N THR A 347 -2.60 42.28 41.12
CA THR A 347 -2.32 43.71 40.95
C THR A 347 -3.36 44.57 41.67
N ARG A 348 -4.65 44.21 41.61
CA ARG A 348 -5.70 44.90 42.37
C ARG A 348 -5.51 44.79 43.89
N ARG A 349 -5.08 43.64 44.41
CA ARG A 349 -4.80 43.45 45.84
C ARG A 349 -3.55 44.22 46.29
N GLU A 350 -2.52 44.26 45.46
CA GLU A 350 -1.31 45.03 45.71
C GLU A 350 -1.59 46.54 45.71
N ALA A 351 -2.40 47.02 44.77
CA ALA A 351 -2.89 48.40 44.76
C ALA A 351 -3.65 48.71 46.07
N LYS A 352 -4.64 47.90 46.45
CA LYS A 352 -5.38 48.09 47.71
C LYS A 352 -4.49 48.10 48.96
N ARG A 353 -3.45 47.26 49.00
CA ARG A 353 -2.50 47.25 50.12
C ARG A 353 -1.64 48.51 50.14
N ARG A 354 -1.20 48.99 48.97
CA ARG A 354 -0.52 50.29 48.88
C ARG A 354 -1.43 51.40 49.38
N ASP A 355 -2.69 51.42 48.94
CA ASP A 355 -3.68 52.41 49.38
C ASP A 355 -3.86 52.36 50.91
N GLN A 356 -4.00 51.16 51.49
CA GLN A 356 -4.09 50.97 52.95
C GLN A 356 -2.83 51.46 53.69
N LEU A 357 -1.64 51.16 53.19
CA LEU A 357 -0.38 51.64 53.78
C LEU A 357 -0.26 53.16 53.70
N THR A 358 -0.72 53.78 52.61
CA THR A 358 -0.75 55.25 52.50
C THR A 358 -1.80 55.90 53.40
N GLN A 359 -2.89 55.19 53.72
CA GLN A 359 -3.96 55.66 54.60
C GLN A 359 -3.67 55.40 56.09
N LEU A 360 -2.71 54.54 56.42
CA LEU A 360 -2.28 54.30 57.80
C LEU A 360 -1.57 55.55 58.34
N ARG A 361 -2.34 56.43 58.96
CA ARG A 361 -1.85 57.48 59.85
C ARG A 361 -1.82 56.94 61.27
N LEU A 362 -0.70 57.14 61.97
CA LEU A 362 -0.65 56.93 63.41
C LEU A 362 -1.56 57.97 64.08
N TRP A 363 -2.37 57.52 65.02
CA TRP A 363 -3.20 58.40 65.84
C TRP A 363 -2.32 59.02 66.92
N ASP A 364 -2.43 60.33 67.13
CA ASP A 364 -1.66 61.04 68.14
C ASP A 364 -2.03 60.51 69.53
N ALA A 365 -1.09 59.78 70.14
CA ALA A 365 -1.18 59.31 71.52
C ALA A 365 -0.34 60.22 72.42
N PRO A 366 -0.72 60.44 73.69
CA PRO A 366 -0.05 61.39 74.59
C PRO A 366 1.44 61.07 74.86
N ASN A 367 1.91 59.88 74.50
CA ASN A 367 3.29 59.43 74.67
C ASN A 367 4.12 59.48 73.38
N GLN A 368 3.60 60.04 72.28
CA GLN A 368 4.33 60.18 71.02
C GLN A 368 5.10 61.50 70.97
N ILE A 369 6.42 61.41 70.99
CA ILE A 369 7.32 62.54 70.75
C ILE A 369 7.68 62.52 69.26
N VAL A 370 7.07 63.41 68.47
CA VAL A 370 7.44 63.62 67.07
C VAL A 370 8.63 64.57 67.02
N PRO A 371 9.77 64.19 66.40
CA PRO A 371 10.92 65.08 66.23
C PRO A 371 10.53 66.35 65.46
N LYS A 372 10.98 67.51 65.95
CA LYS A 372 10.57 68.84 65.43
C LYS A 372 10.89 69.06 63.95
N ASP A 373 11.87 68.33 63.41
CA ASP A 373 12.30 68.45 62.01
C ASP A 373 11.26 67.92 61.01
N VAL A 374 10.30 67.10 61.45
CA VAL A 374 9.27 66.49 60.61
C VAL A 374 7.97 67.32 60.57
N GLN A 375 7.81 68.30 61.47
CA GLN A 375 6.58 69.11 61.56
C GLN A 375 6.57 70.37 60.67
N ALA A 376 7.67 70.69 59.99
CA ALA A 376 7.83 71.91 59.20
C ALA A 376 7.71 71.72 57.67
N LEU A 377 7.25 70.54 57.22
CA LEU A 377 6.89 70.21 55.83
C LEU A 377 5.43 69.77 55.78
#